data_AF-U2E8E2-F1
#
_entry.id   AF-U2E8E2-F1
#
_cell.length_a   1.000
_cell.length_b   1.000
_cell.length_c   1.000
_cell.angle_alpha   90.00
_cell.angle_beta   90.00
_cell.angle_gamma   90.00
#
_symmetry.space_group_name_H-M   'P 1'
#
loop_
_entity.id
_entity.type
_entity.pdbx_description
1 polymer ?
#
loop_
_entity_poly.entity_id
_entity_poly.type
_entity_poly.pdbx_seq_one_letter_code
_entity_poly.pdbx_strand_id
1 'polypeptide(L)'
;MFSVISVHCIASQRYGYFADTAYFFCLNFWKGNTVWLLLPDFKKTTLEILDSMEQNMTSLQLPHDFGFCMTGDCERSNRCLRHQAWLLTDGQKPFLSVLNPRHIASAYGSACNYFIPYEKQRFAKGMRHIYDNLPTKQAEQIKNGMLRRFGKTRYYRFYRGDQFISPEEQRYIKELFEACGIAEEPCYESYHEDYLCPPRIRNKYE
;
A
#
# COMPACT_ATOMS: atom_id res chain seq x y z
N MET A 1 59.04 -9.76 8.55
CA MET A 1 59.08 -8.57 7.67
C MET A 1 57.65 -8.11 7.47
N PHE A 2 57.27 -7.01 8.11
CA PHE A 2 55.97 -6.37 7.90
C PHE A 2 56.07 -5.50 6.65
N SER A 3 55.14 -5.67 5.71
CA SER A 3 54.91 -4.68 4.65
C SER A 3 53.49 -4.16 4.74
N VAL A 4 53.43 -2.92 5.21
CA VAL A 4 52.36 -1.95 5.07
C VAL A 4 52.19 -1.65 3.58
N ILE A 5 50.97 -1.67 3.04
CA ILE A 5 50.67 -0.99 1.78
C ILE A 5 49.42 -0.12 1.95
N SER A 6 49.70 1.17 1.77
CA SER A 6 48.82 2.33 1.81
C SER A 6 47.57 2.25 0.95
N VAL A 7 46.55 2.91 1.48
CA VAL A 7 45.39 3.46 0.79
C VAL A 7 45.86 4.45 -0.29
N HIS A 8 45.34 4.32 -1.51
CA HIS A 8 45.30 5.42 -2.48
C HIS A 8 43.87 5.59 -2.98
N CYS A 9 43.29 6.71 -2.57
CA CYS A 9 42.02 7.24 -3.04
C CYS A 9 42.32 8.08 -4.29
N ILE A 10 41.82 7.68 -5.46
CA ILE A 10 41.82 8.53 -6.65
C ILE A 10 40.36 8.87 -6.95
N ALA A 11 39.97 10.08 -6.56
CA ALA A 11 38.75 10.72 -7.06
C ALA A 11 39.02 11.22 -8.50
N SER A 12 38.16 10.83 -9.43
CA SER A 12 38.06 11.43 -10.75
C SER A 12 36.58 11.60 -11.10
N GLN A 13 36.14 12.85 -11.11
CA GLN A 13 34.82 13.28 -11.58
C GLN A 13 34.79 13.29 -13.11
N ARG A 14 33.82 12.60 -13.74
CA ARG A 14 32.99 13.12 -14.85
C ARG A 14 32.04 12.05 -15.40
N TYR A 15 30.74 12.39 -15.36
CA TYR A 15 29.60 11.92 -16.14
C TYR A 15 29.65 10.57 -16.87
N GLY A 16 28.65 9.73 -16.59
CA GLY A 16 28.05 8.86 -17.61
C GLY A 16 27.66 7.47 -17.12
N TYR A 17 26.34 7.25 -17.01
CA TYR A 17 25.66 5.97 -17.13
C TYR A 17 25.94 4.87 -16.09
N PHE A 18 24.84 4.52 -15.40
CA PHE A 18 24.61 3.31 -14.61
C PHE A 18 25.14 2.06 -15.33
N ALA A 19 26.00 1.30 -14.66
CA ALA A 19 26.27 -0.09 -14.97
C ALA A 19 26.42 -0.89 -13.66
N ASP A 20 25.54 -1.90 -13.51
CA ASP A 20 25.73 -3.17 -12.82
C ASP A 20 26.61 -3.20 -11.56
N THR A 21 25.96 -3.14 -10.40
CA THR A 21 26.53 -3.68 -9.15
C THR A 21 26.11 -5.13 -9.00
N ALA A 22 26.85 -6.02 -9.67
CA ALA A 22 26.93 -7.41 -9.28
C ALA A 22 27.58 -7.51 -7.89
N TYR A 23 26.85 -8.06 -6.93
CA TYR A 23 27.37 -8.42 -5.60
C TYR A 23 28.47 -9.49 -5.77
N PHE A 24 29.73 -9.07 -5.75
CA PHE A 24 30.88 -9.98 -5.66
C PHE A 24 31.16 -10.30 -4.19
N PHE A 25 30.63 -11.44 -3.70
CA PHE A 25 31.13 -12.08 -2.49
C PHE A 25 32.39 -12.89 -2.87
N CYS A 26 33.56 -12.39 -2.49
CA CYS A 26 34.83 -13.04 -2.79
C CYS A 26 35.16 -14.08 -1.70
N LEU A 27 34.74 -15.33 -1.88
CA LEU A 27 35.22 -16.48 -1.11
C LEU A 27 36.37 -17.13 -1.88
N ASN A 28 37.59 -16.98 -1.36
CA ASN A 28 38.79 -17.64 -1.84
C ASN A 28 38.61 -19.16 -1.88
N PHE A 29 38.87 -19.82 -3.01
CA PHE A 29 39.32 -21.22 -2.98
C PHE A 29 40.18 -21.59 -4.19
N TRP A 30 41.39 -22.05 -3.89
CA TRP A 30 42.45 -22.43 -4.80
C TRP A 30 42.47 -23.96 -4.90
N LYS A 31 42.13 -24.51 -6.07
CA LYS A 31 42.73 -25.69 -6.74
C LYS A 31 41.72 -26.29 -7.72
N GLY A 32 42.24 -26.56 -8.93
CA GLY A 32 41.48 -26.95 -10.11
C GLY A 32 40.56 -28.16 -9.90
N ASN A 33 39.30 -27.94 -10.26
CA ASN A 33 38.46 -28.79 -11.09
C ASN A 33 37.10 -28.10 -11.17
N THR A 34 36.77 -27.56 -12.35
CA THR A 34 35.49 -26.90 -12.62
C THR A 34 34.40 -27.97 -12.66
N VAL A 35 33.71 -28.20 -11.55
CA VAL A 35 32.38 -28.81 -11.57
C VAL A 35 31.38 -27.66 -11.60
N TRP A 36 30.75 -27.45 -12.76
CA TRP A 36 29.60 -26.56 -12.87
C TRP A 36 28.40 -27.24 -12.21
N LEU A 37 28.24 -27.05 -10.89
CA LEU A 37 26.93 -27.23 -10.27
C LEU A 37 26.08 -26.02 -10.66
N LEU A 38 25.44 -26.11 -11.82
CA LEU A 38 24.25 -25.31 -12.11
C LEU A 38 23.18 -25.77 -11.13
N LEU A 39 23.06 -25.08 -10.00
CA LEU A 39 21.84 -25.13 -9.18
C LEU A 39 20.75 -24.42 -10.00
N PRO A 40 19.76 -25.12 -10.55
CA PRO A 40 18.74 -24.53 -11.42
C PRO A 40 17.72 -23.69 -10.65
N ASP A 41 17.71 -23.80 -9.32
CA ASP A 41 16.56 -23.42 -8.49
C ASP A 41 16.58 -21.99 -7.94
N PHE A 42 17.68 -21.23 -8.08
CA PHE A 42 17.72 -19.84 -7.59
C PHE A 42 17.14 -18.82 -8.59
N LYS A 43 17.05 -19.19 -9.88
CA LYS A 43 16.51 -18.32 -10.94
C LYS A 43 14.98 -18.36 -11.03
N LYS A 44 14.35 -19.46 -10.61
CA LYS A 44 12.88 -19.56 -10.59
C LYS A 44 12.27 -18.58 -9.58
N THR A 45 12.84 -18.51 -8.38
CA THR A 45 12.30 -17.65 -7.32
C THR A 45 12.40 -16.16 -7.69
N THR A 46 13.49 -15.73 -8.32
CA THR A 46 13.67 -14.32 -8.72
C THR A 46 12.81 -13.92 -9.90
N LEU A 47 12.61 -14.79 -10.90
CA LEU A 47 11.70 -14.52 -12.02
C LEU A 47 10.23 -14.60 -11.62
N GLU A 48 9.85 -15.51 -10.73
CA GLU A 48 8.49 -15.58 -10.16
C GLU A 48 8.19 -14.38 -9.24
N ILE A 49 9.19 -13.89 -8.49
CA ILE A 49 9.11 -12.64 -7.71
C ILE A 49 9.01 -11.44 -8.64
N LEU A 50 9.78 -11.39 -9.73
CA LEU A 50 9.69 -10.31 -10.72
C LEU A 50 8.36 -10.33 -11.47
N ASP A 51 7.84 -11.49 -11.90
CA ASP A 51 6.51 -11.62 -12.53
C ASP A 51 5.39 -11.24 -11.56
N SER A 52 5.51 -11.58 -10.27
CA SER A 52 4.55 -11.13 -9.25
C SER A 52 4.71 -9.66 -8.89
N MET A 53 5.90 -9.07 -9.01
CA MET A 53 6.13 -7.62 -8.90
C MET A 53 5.67 -6.86 -10.16
N GLU A 54 5.79 -7.44 -11.35
CA GLU A 54 5.41 -6.85 -12.64
C GLU A 54 3.89 -6.91 -12.84
N GLN A 55 3.21 -7.97 -12.39
CA GLN A 55 1.74 -7.99 -12.27
C GLN A 55 1.19 -6.99 -11.22
N ASN A 56 2.01 -6.56 -10.26
CA ASN A 56 1.68 -5.47 -9.34
C ASN A 56 1.91 -4.07 -9.94
N MET A 57 2.75 -3.93 -10.98
CA MET A 57 3.05 -2.64 -11.63
C MET A 57 1.86 -2.12 -12.46
N THR A 58 1.06 -3.01 -13.06
CA THR A 58 -0.09 -2.59 -13.88
C THR A 58 -1.36 -2.27 -13.08
N SER A 59 -1.41 -2.56 -11.78
CA SER A 59 -2.68 -2.71 -11.04
C SER A 59 -2.97 -1.68 -9.94
N LEU A 60 -2.08 -0.74 -9.67
CA LEU A 60 -2.31 0.30 -8.65
C LEU A 60 -3.30 1.35 -9.18
N GLN A 61 -4.59 1.14 -8.91
CA GLN A 61 -5.69 2.06 -9.23
C GLN A 61 -5.65 3.28 -8.29
N LEU A 62 -4.67 4.16 -8.51
CA LEU A 62 -4.49 5.35 -7.69
C LEU A 62 -5.39 6.50 -8.16
N PRO A 63 -5.92 7.32 -7.23
CA PRO A 63 -6.64 8.55 -7.57
C PRO A 63 -5.83 9.47 -8.48
N HIS A 64 -6.51 10.29 -9.28
CA HIS A 64 -5.86 11.24 -10.18
C HIS A 64 -5.00 12.27 -9.43
N ASP A 65 -5.45 12.71 -8.26
CA ASP A 65 -4.78 13.67 -7.38
C ASP A 65 -3.82 12.99 -6.36
N PHE A 66 -3.45 11.73 -6.62
CA PHE A 66 -2.57 11.00 -5.72
C PHE A 66 -1.15 11.60 -5.70
N GLY A 67 -0.77 12.12 -4.53
CA GLY A 67 0.58 12.66 -4.29
C GLY A 67 1.63 11.57 -4.08
N PHE A 68 2.62 11.49 -4.96
CA PHE A 68 3.79 10.61 -4.86
C PHE A 68 4.84 11.15 -3.88
N CYS A 69 5.65 10.26 -3.30
CA CYS A 69 6.76 10.63 -2.41
C CYS A 69 8.09 10.07 -2.93
N MET A 70 9.01 10.97 -3.30
CA MET A 70 10.31 10.60 -3.86
C MET A 70 11.41 10.43 -2.81
N THR A 71 11.12 10.66 -1.53
CA THR A 71 12.12 10.63 -0.46
C THR A 71 12.55 9.20 -0.15
N GLY A 72 13.76 8.84 -0.58
CA GLY A 72 14.37 7.51 -0.34
C GLY A 72 14.87 7.30 1.08
N ASP A 73 15.35 8.35 1.75
CA ASP A 73 15.97 8.24 3.08
C ASP A 73 14.95 8.14 4.24
N CYS A 74 13.66 7.96 3.92
CA CYS A 74 12.62 7.77 4.92
C CYS A 74 12.66 6.34 5.46
N GLU A 75 12.68 6.18 6.78
CA GLU A 75 12.65 4.87 7.46
C GLU A 75 11.43 4.00 7.08
N ARG A 76 10.34 4.63 6.61
CA ARG A 76 9.08 3.95 6.24
C ARG A 76 8.91 3.81 4.73
N SER A 77 9.93 4.11 3.92
CA SER A 77 9.87 4.11 2.46
C SER A 77 9.38 2.78 1.87
N ASN A 78 9.85 1.65 2.44
CA ASN A 78 9.45 0.30 2.05
C ASN A 78 7.97 -0.04 2.34
N ARG A 79 7.38 0.60 3.35
CA ARG A 79 5.98 0.37 3.77
C ARG A 79 5.05 1.53 3.43
N CYS A 80 5.52 2.51 2.67
CA CYS A 80 4.74 3.69 2.30
C CYS A 80 4.23 3.57 0.86
N LEU A 81 2.91 3.46 0.68
CA LEU A 81 2.27 3.37 -0.63
C LEU A 81 2.71 4.50 -1.57
N ARG A 82 2.89 5.73 -1.06
CA ARG A 82 3.31 6.88 -1.88
C ARG A 82 4.71 6.74 -2.46
N HIS A 83 5.61 6.09 -1.73
CA HIS A 83 6.97 5.83 -2.18
C HIS A 83 7.03 4.60 -3.09
N GLN A 84 6.34 3.52 -2.70
CA GLN A 84 6.23 2.31 -3.52
C GLN A 84 5.59 2.62 -4.88
N ALA A 85 4.51 3.40 -4.91
CA ALA A 85 3.88 3.84 -6.16
C ALA A 85 4.81 4.68 -7.05
N TRP A 86 5.71 5.48 -6.46
CA TRP A 86 6.71 6.22 -7.21
C TRP A 86 7.72 5.27 -7.89
N LEU A 87 8.23 4.29 -7.13
CA LEU A 87 9.18 3.29 -7.65
C LEU A 87 8.57 2.42 -8.76
N LEU A 88 7.27 2.14 -8.66
CA LEU A 88 6.54 1.29 -9.62
C LEU A 88 6.02 2.06 -10.84
N THR A 89 6.25 3.38 -10.94
CA THR A 89 5.74 4.15 -12.08
C THR A 89 6.51 3.79 -13.35
N ASP A 90 5.78 3.37 -14.39
CA ASP A 90 6.28 2.85 -15.67
C ASP A 90 6.72 3.92 -16.68
N GLY A 91 6.83 5.18 -16.25
CA GLY A 91 7.20 6.31 -17.10
C GLY A 91 6.15 6.68 -18.17
N GLN A 92 5.00 5.99 -18.23
CA GLN A 92 3.96 6.27 -19.24
C GLN A 92 3.22 7.59 -18.96
N LYS A 93 3.12 7.98 -17.69
CA LYS A 93 2.54 9.27 -17.30
C LYS A 93 3.61 10.37 -17.34
N PRO A 94 3.50 11.38 -18.23
CA PRO A 94 4.51 12.43 -18.36
C PRO A 94 4.55 13.39 -17.17
N PHE A 95 3.43 13.50 -16.45
CA PHE A 95 3.31 14.35 -15.27
C PHE A 95 2.78 13.55 -14.10
N LEU A 96 3.44 13.70 -12.95
CA LEU A 96 3.00 13.13 -11.67
C LEU A 96 2.88 14.24 -10.64
N SER A 97 1.87 14.14 -9.78
CA SER A 97 1.72 15.04 -8.63
C SER A 97 2.64 14.57 -7.50
N VAL A 98 3.68 15.33 -7.19
CA VAL A 98 4.61 14.99 -6.09
C VAL A 98 4.24 15.80 -4.85
N LEU A 99 4.28 15.16 -3.69
CA LEU A 99 4.13 15.85 -2.40
C LEU A 99 5.19 16.94 -2.27
N ASN A 100 4.78 18.11 -1.77
CA ASN A 100 5.68 19.24 -1.58
C ASN A 100 6.84 18.84 -0.62
N PRO A 101 8.11 18.84 -1.09
CA PRO A 101 9.25 18.41 -0.27
C PRO A 101 9.41 19.19 1.03
N ARG A 102 8.96 20.46 1.07
CA ARG A 102 8.99 21.28 2.29
C ARG A 102 8.08 20.72 3.40
N HIS A 103 6.97 20.08 3.03
CA HIS A 103 6.06 19.44 3.99
C HIS A 103 6.57 18.07 4.44
N ILE A 104 7.37 17.39 3.63
CA ILE A 104 8.01 16.12 3.99
C ILE A 104 9.14 16.37 4.98
N ALA A 105 9.95 17.42 4.77
CA ALA A 105 11.06 17.78 5.64
C ALA A 105 10.63 18.10 7.09
N SER A 106 9.40 18.60 7.28
CA SER A 106 8.84 18.87 8.62
C SER A 106 8.30 17.62 9.34
N ALA A 107 8.16 16.49 8.66
CA ALA A 107 7.54 15.27 9.18
C ALA A 107 8.30 14.03 8.67
N TYR A 108 9.52 13.83 9.17
CA TYR A 108 10.38 12.72 8.79
C TYR A 108 10.08 11.44 9.62
N GLY A 109 10.23 10.27 8.99
CA GLY A 109 10.17 8.98 9.66
C GLY A 109 8.81 8.64 10.29
N SER A 110 8.81 8.30 11.59
CA SER A 110 7.66 7.77 12.33
C SER A 110 6.47 8.75 12.45
N ALA A 111 6.72 10.06 12.39
CA ALA A 111 5.71 11.12 12.53
C ALA A 111 5.15 11.66 11.20
N CYS A 112 5.38 10.97 10.08
CA CYS A 112 4.92 11.42 8.76
C CYS A 112 3.38 11.40 8.65
N ASN A 113 2.76 12.59 8.61
CA ASN A 113 1.31 12.78 8.42
C ASN A 113 0.80 12.33 7.03
N TYR A 114 1.69 12.13 6.08
CA TYR A 114 1.36 11.71 4.71
C TYR A 114 1.57 10.20 4.50
N PHE A 115 1.96 9.46 5.53
CA PHE A 115 2.18 8.02 5.45
C PHE A 115 0.87 7.31 5.11
N ILE A 116 0.93 6.45 4.09
CA ILE A 116 -0.15 5.53 3.74
C ILE A 116 0.49 4.14 3.72
N PRO A 117 -0.03 3.16 4.47
CA PRO A 117 0.54 1.82 4.48
C PRO A 117 0.47 1.18 3.09
N TYR A 118 1.56 0.56 2.65
CA TYR A 118 1.62 -0.27 1.44
C TYR A 118 1.08 -1.67 1.73
N GLU A 119 -0.17 -1.74 2.19
CA GLU A 119 -0.84 -2.98 2.55
C GLU A 119 -2.28 -2.89 2.05
N LYS A 120 -2.77 -3.97 1.43
CA LYS A 120 -4.19 -4.02 1.03
C LYS A 120 -5.06 -4.05 2.28
N GLN A 121 -6.09 -3.25 2.26
CA GLN A 121 -7.11 -3.15 3.28
C GLN A 121 -8.43 -3.71 2.75
N ARG A 122 -9.23 -4.29 3.65
CA ARG A 122 -10.52 -4.88 3.32
C ARG A 122 -11.65 -3.87 3.50
N PHE A 123 -12.27 -3.49 2.38
CA PHE A 123 -13.39 -2.55 2.32
C PHE A 123 -14.71 -3.32 2.22
N ALA A 124 -15.68 -2.97 3.06
CA ALA A 124 -17.01 -3.55 3.01
C ALA A 124 -17.91 -2.81 2.00
N LYS A 125 -18.91 -3.50 1.46
CA LYS A 125 -19.90 -2.93 0.54
C LYS A 125 -21.30 -3.46 0.86
N GLY A 126 -22.25 -2.53 0.87
CA GLY A 126 -23.67 -2.83 1.08
C GLY A 126 -24.00 -3.06 2.56
N MET A 127 -25.12 -2.49 2.99
CA MET A 127 -25.61 -2.61 4.38
C MET A 127 -27.12 -2.87 4.42
N ARG A 128 -27.73 -3.42 3.35
CA ARG A 128 -29.18 -3.63 3.35
C ARG A 128 -29.63 -4.56 4.48
N HIS A 129 -28.80 -5.57 4.75
CA HIS A 129 -29.07 -6.62 5.73
C HIS A 129 -28.49 -6.33 7.12
N ILE A 130 -27.99 -5.12 7.37
CA ILE A 130 -27.31 -4.79 8.63
C ILE A 130 -28.27 -4.77 9.83
N TYR A 131 -29.57 -4.66 9.60
CA TYR A 131 -30.60 -4.56 10.64
C TYR A 131 -31.49 -5.80 10.76
N ASP A 132 -31.34 -6.81 9.88
CA ASP A 132 -32.33 -7.89 9.72
C ASP A 132 -32.56 -8.68 11.01
N ASN A 133 -31.52 -8.87 11.82
CA ASN A 133 -31.58 -9.61 13.08
C ASN A 133 -31.62 -8.72 14.32
N LEU A 134 -31.76 -7.39 14.15
CA LEU A 134 -31.67 -6.45 15.27
C LEU A 134 -33.06 -6.07 15.82
N PRO A 135 -33.23 -6.04 17.15
CA PRO A 135 -34.38 -5.40 17.79
C PRO A 135 -34.56 -3.95 17.31
N THR A 136 -35.81 -3.56 17.03
CA THR A 136 -36.16 -2.26 16.43
C THR A 136 -35.52 -1.06 17.14
N LYS A 137 -35.52 -1.06 18.47
CA LYS A 137 -34.92 0.03 19.28
C LYS A 137 -33.41 0.17 19.05
N GLN A 138 -32.68 -0.94 18.98
CA GLN A 138 -31.24 -0.93 18.73
C GLN A 138 -30.94 -0.55 17.28
N ALA A 139 -31.73 -1.05 16.32
CA ALA A 139 -31.61 -0.69 14.92
C ALA A 139 -31.76 0.84 14.70
N GLU A 140 -32.74 1.47 15.36
CA GLU A 140 -32.92 2.93 15.33
C GLU A 140 -31.75 3.68 15.95
N GLN A 141 -31.23 3.22 17.09
CA GLN A 141 -30.06 3.84 17.75
C GLN A 141 -28.82 3.79 16.85
N ILE A 142 -28.52 2.62 16.29
CA ILE A 142 -27.40 2.41 15.37
C ILE A 142 -27.55 3.29 14.13
N LYS A 143 -28.73 3.29 13.50
CA LYS A 143 -29.04 4.13 12.34
C LYS A 143 -28.82 5.60 12.64
N ASN A 144 -29.31 6.09 13.77
CA ASN A 144 -29.13 7.48 14.19
C ASN A 144 -27.66 7.82 14.46
N GLY A 145 -26.91 6.90 15.07
CA GLY A 145 -25.46 7.03 15.28
C GLY A 145 -24.68 7.13 13.97
N MET A 146 -25.05 6.34 12.97
CA MET A 146 -24.47 6.41 11.63
C MET A 146 -24.86 7.68 10.88
N LEU A 147 -26.14 8.08 10.93
CA LEU A 147 -26.60 9.33 10.33
C LEU A 147 -25.90 10.55 10.93
N ARG A 148 -25.67 10.56 12.25
CA ARG A 148 -24.96 11.64 12.94
C ARG A 148 -23.49 11.73 12.50
N ARG A 149 -22.79 10.60 12.34
CA ARG A 149 -21.36 10.55 12.01
C ARG A 149 -21.06 10.75 10.53
N PHE A 150 -21.88 10.18 9.65
CA PHE A 150 -21.62 10.14 8.21
C PHE A 150 -22.51 11.09 7.41
N GLY A 151 -23.63 11.52 7.98
CA GLY A 151 -24.66 12.28 7.28
C GLY A 151 -25.58 11.40 6.42
N LYS A 152 -26.76 11.93 6.10
CA LYS A 152 -27.81 11.22 5.36
C LYS A 152 -27.35 10.68 4.01
N THR A 153 -26.64 11.50 3.23
CA THR A 153 -26.22 11.14 1.87
C THR A 153 -25.26 9.98 1.84
N ARG A 154 -24.22 9.98 2.69
CA ARG A 154 -23.24 8.89 2.74
C ARG A 154 -23.85 7.61 3.30
N TYR A 155 -24.67 7.74 4.35
CA TYR A 155 -25.41 6.62 4.92
C TYR A 155 -26.17 5.83 3.84
N TYR A 156 -26.99 6.52 3.02
CA TYR A 156 -27.77 5.81 1.99
C TYR A 156 -26.91 5.25 0.84
N ARG A 157 -25.73 5.82 0.58
CA ARG A 157 -24.77 5.25 -0.37
C ARG A 157 -24.13 3.98 0.15
N PHE A 158 -23.74 3.94 1.43
CA PHE A 158 -23.29 2.71 2.06
C PHE A 158 -24.40 1.66 2.08
N TYR A 159 -25.61 2.07 2.44
CA TYR A 159 -26.79 1.21 2.48
C TYR A 159 -27.05 0.51 1.13
N ARG A 160 -27.02 1.25 0.02
CA ARG A 160 -27.24 0.68 -1.31
C ARG A 160 -26.02 -0.02 -1.92
N GLY A 161 -24.84 0.15 -1.33
CA GLY A 161 -23.57 -0.33 -1.88
C GLY A 161 -23.00 0.55 -3.01
N ASP A 162 -23.43 1.82 -3.11
CA ASP A 162 -22.91 2.79 -4.10
C ASP A 162 -21.48 3.28 -3.73
N GLN A 163 -21.09 3.09 -2.46
CA GLN A 163 -19.79 3.50 -1.92
C GLN A 163 -19.27 2.44 -0.95
N PHE A 164 -17.96 2.18 -1.01
CA PHE A 164 -17.24 1.32 -0.08
C PHE A 164 -17.14 1.94 1.32
N ILE A 165 -17.08 1.09 2.33
CA ILE A 165 -16.95 1.45 3.75
C ILE A 165 -15.52 1.13 4.16
N SER A 166 -14.76 2.14 4.57
CA SER A 166 -13.35 1.96 4.97
C SER A 166 -13.22 1.09 6.23
N PRO A 167 -12.06 0.46 6.50
CA PRO A 167 -11.84 -0.27 7.75
C PRO A 167 -12.07 0.59 9.00
N GLU A 168 -11.75 1.88 8.93
CA GLU A 168 -12.01 2.84 10.01
C GLU A 168 -13.52 3.02 10.23
N GLU A 169 -14.28 3.14 9.14
CA GLU A 169 -15.73 3.29 9.18
C GLU A 169 -16.42 2.00 9.64
N GLN A 170 -15.93 0.84 9.19
CA GLN A 170 -16.39 -0.48 9.67
C GLN A 170 -16.17 -0.61 11.18
N ARG A 171 -15.00 -0.20 11.69
CA ARG A 171 -14.72 -0.18 13.13
C ARG A 171 -15.69 0.73 13.88
N TYR A 172 -15.96 1.93 13.38
CA TYR A 172 -16.96 2.81 14.01
C TYR A 172 -18.37 2.18 14.03
N ILE A 173 -18.78 1.51 12.95
CA ILE A 173 -20.06 0.81 12.91
C ILE A 173 -20.07 -0.33 13.94
N LYS A 174 -18.97 -1.08 14.07
CA LYS A 174 -18.82 -2.11 15.10
C LYS A 174 -18.91 -1.54 16.52
N GLU A 175 -18.26 -0.41 16.79
CA GLU A 175 -18.37 0.31 18.07
C GLU A 175 -19.82 0.71 18.40
N LEU A 176 -20.64 1.07 17.40
CA LEU A 176 -22.07 1.35 17.61
C LEU A 176 -22.87 0.09 18.01
N PHE A 177 -22.54 -1.06 17.44
CA PHE A 177 -23.16 -2.33 17.80
C PHE A 177 -22.82 -2.71 19.25
N GLU A 178 -21.53 -2.62 19.61
CA GLU A 178 -21.03 -2.87 20.95
C GLU A 178 -21.68 -1.93 21.98
N ALA A 179 -21.80 -0.63 21.64
CA ALA A 179 -22.46 0.36 22.50
C ALA A 179 -23.97 0.07 22.73
N CYS A 180 -24.61 -0.65 21.81
CA CYS A 180 -26.01 -1.07 21.93
C CYS A 180 -26.17 -2.43 22.63
N GLY A 181 -25.07 -3.07 23.07
CA GLY A 181 -25.06 -4.37 23.71
C GLY A 181 -25.23 -5.54 22.74
N ILE A 182 -24.94 -5.35 21.45
CA ILE A 182 -25.01 -6.40 20.43
C ILE A 182 -23.60 -7.01 20.27
N ALA A 183 -23.49 -8.31 20.54
CA ALA A 183 -22.24 -9.06 20.39
C ALA A 183 -21.99 -9.53 18.94
N GLU A 184 -23.03 -9.53 18.11
CA GLU A 184 -22.93 -9.92 16.70
C GLU A 184 -22.17 -8.87 15.88
N GLU A 185 -21.35 -9.33 14.92
CA GLU A 185 -20.65 -8.42 14.02
C GLU A 185 -21.59 -7.86 12.94
N PRO A 186 -21.38 -6.60 12.49
CA PRO A 186 -22.16 -6.03 11.41
C PRO A 186 -22.06 -6.88 10.12
N CYS A 187 -23.20 -7.27 9.56
CA CYS A 187 -23.26 -8.02 8.31
C CYS A 187 -23.22 -7.08 7.09
N TYR A 188 -22.28 -7.32 6.18
CA TYR A 188 -22.13 -6.60 4.91
C TYR A 188 -22.33 -7.55 3.72
N GLU A 189 -22.77 -7.03 2.57
CA GLU A 189 -23.11 -7.85 1.40
C GLU A 189 -21.87 -8.44 0.69
N SER A 190 -20.78 -7.67 0.60
CA SER A 190 -19.54 -8.10 -0.06
C SER A 190 -18.33 -7.31 0.42
N TYR A 191 -17.14 -7.77 0.04
CA TYR A 191 -15.87 -7.15 0.41
C TYR A 191 -14.96 -6.97 -0.81
N HIS A 192 -14.08 -5.98 -0.74
CA HIS A 192 -13.07 -5.70 -1.76
C HIS A 192 -11.72 -5.36 -1.09
N GLU A 193 -10.62 -5.80 -1.67
CA GLU A 193 -9.28 -5.54 -1.14
C GLU A 193 -8.51 -4.58 -2.03
N ASP A 194 -8.08 -3.46 -1.45
CA ASP A 194 -7.34 -2.43 -2.18
C ASP A 194 -6.41 -1.67 -1.22
N TYR A 195 -5.43 -0.93 -1.74
CA TYR A 195 -4.50 -0.13 -0.93
C TYR A 195 -5.14 1.17 -0.39
N LEU A 196 -6.12 1.70 -1.14
CA LEU A 196 -6.87 2.91 -0.79
C LEU A 196 -8.35 2.60 -0.89
N CYS A 197 -9.17 3.42 -0.24
CA CYS A 197 -10.61 3.35 -0.44
C CYS A 197 -10.91 3.58 -1.92
N PRO A 198 -11.46 2.57 -2.64
CA PRO A 198 -11.73 2.74 -4.05
C PRO A 198 -12.75 3.86 -4.28
N PRO A 199 -12.76 4.48 -5.47
CA PRO A 199 -13.74 5.51 -5.80
C PRO A 199 -15.17 4.96 -5.76
N ARG A 200 -16.15 5.87 -5.82
CA ARG A 200 -17.58 5.52 -5.86
C ARG A 200 -17.83 4.51 -6.98
N ILE A 201 -18.65 3.50 -6.68
CA ILE A 201 -19.01 2.47 -7.64
C ILE A 201 -20.02 3.11 -8.58
N ARG A 202 -19.61 3.42 -9.81
CA ARG A 202 -20.57 3.78 -10.88
C ARG A 202 -21.38 2.52 -11.18
N ASN A 203 -22.71 2.63 -11.13
CA ASN A 203 -23.57 1.52 -11.49
C ASN A 203 -23.36 1.18 -12.98
N LYS A 204 -23.39 -0.11 -13.30
CA LYS A 204 -23.21 -0.65 -14.67
C LYS A 204 -24.31 -0.22 -15.68
N TYR A 205 -25.25 0.61 -15.27
CA TYR A 205 -26.42 1.05 -16.03
C TYR A 205 -26.42 2.58 -16.31
N GLU A 206 -25.32 3.27 -15.98
CA GLU A 206 -24.98 4.61 -16.49
C GLU A 206 -23.98 4.49 -17.64
#